data_AF-A0A8J9S0D9-F1
#
_entry.id   AF-A0A8J9S0D9-F1
#
_cell.length_a   1.000
_cell.length_b   1.000
_cell.length_c   1.000
_cell.angle_alpha   90.00
_cell.angle_beta   90.00
_cell.angle_gamma   90.00
#
_symmetry.space_group_name_H-M   'P 1'
#
loop_
_entity.id
_entity.type
_entity.pdbx_description
1 polymer ?
#
loop_
_entity_poly.entity_id
_entity_poly.type
_entity_poly.pdbx_seq_one_letter_code
_entity_poly.pdbx_strand_id
1 'polypeptide(L)'
;MANFGELVLVLGDVHIPERASKIPAPLKRMLVPNKMQHVICTGNISTEMYEELRTLAPNVHIVAGDFDTTEMVFPETRVVQVGAFRIGVVHGHQVLPWKSQDAAARMRRKLNVDILISGHTHQNEVTLLDESYYHINP
;
A
#
# COMPACT_ATOMS: atom_id res chain seq x y z
N MET A 1 8.01 28.89 2.28
CA MET A 1 8.44 27.49 2.06
C MET A 1 7.47 26.89 1.05
N ALA A 2 7.94 26.32 -0.06
CA ALA A 2 7.06 25.70 -1.03
C ALA A 2 6.26 24.59 -0.34
N ASN A 3 4.93 24.72 -0.32
CA ASN A 3 4.05 23.73 0.29
C ASN A 3 4.02 22.52 -0.67
N PHE A 4 4.92 21.55 -0.46
CA PHE A 4 5.21 20.46 -1.40
C PHE A 4 4.10 19.39 -1.50
N GLY A 5 2.88 19.69 -1.04
CA GLY A 5 1.80 18.71 -0.90
C GLY A 5 2.06 17.69 0.21
N GLU A 6 1.23 16.67 0.27
CA GLU A 6 1.44 15.50 1.14
C GLU A 6 2.21 14.41 0.38
N LEU A 7 3.30 13.93 0.96
CA LEU A 7 4.10 12.83 0.46
C LEU A 7 3.69 11.52 1.13
N VAL A 8 3.24 10.57 0.31
CA VAL A 8 2.76 9.25 0.73
C VAL A 8 3.73 8.18 0.23
N LEU A 9 4.25 7.34 1.13
CA LEU A 9 4.97 6.13 0.76
C LEU A 9 3.96 5.01 0.49
N VAL A 10 4.13 4.29 -0.62
CA VAL A 10 3.35 3.09 -0.90
C VAL A 10 4.32 1.93 -1.07
N LEU A 11 4.10 0.84 -0.33
CA LEU A 11 4.90 -0.39 -0.41
C LEU A 11 4.09 -1.62 0.01
N GLY A 12 4.68 -2.80 -0.05
CA GLY A 12 4.17 -4.03 0.54
C GLY A 12 4.80 -5.25 -0.11
N ASP A 13 4.22 -6.43 0.09
CA ASP A 13 4.73 -7.70 -0.47
C ASP A 13 6.21 -7.95 -0.15
N VAL A 14 6.59 -7.55 1.07
CA VAL A 14 7.99 -7.54 1.49
C VAL A 14 8.48 -8.96 1.78
N HIS A 15 7.66 -9.77 2.44
CA HIS A 15 7.95 -11.16 2.78
C HIS A 15 9.34 -11.38 3.40
N ILE A 16 9.79 -10.45 4.24
CA ILE A 16 11.01 -10.62 5.04
C ILE A 16 10.59 -11.25 6.37
N PRO A 17 11.26 -12.32 6.86
CA PRO A 17 12.47 -12.94 6.32
C PRO A 17 12.25 -14.11 5.34
N GLU A 18 11.01 -14.52 5.08
CA GLU A 18 10.69 -15.79 4.43
C GLU A 18 11.11 -15.88 2.95
N ARG A 19 10.93 -14.80 2.17
CA ARG A 19 11.24 -14.74 0.74
C ARG A 19 12.37 -13.77 0.40
N ALA A 20 12.65 -12.82 1.30
CA ALA A 20 13.74 -11.87 1.16
C ALA A 20 14.48 -11.70 2.49
N SER A 21 15.79 -11.45 2.43
CA SER A 21 16.59 -11.23 3.64
C SER A 21 16.58 -9.77 4.13
N LYS A 22 16.40 -8.82 3.21
CA LYS A 22 16.40 -7.38 3.51
C LYS A 22 15.85 -6.56 2.34
N ILE A 23 15.35 -5.36 2.64
CA ILE A 23 15.10 -4.33 1.63
C ILE A 23 16.44 -3.92 0.99
N PRO A 24 16.53 -3.78 -0.34
CA PRO A 24 17.74 -3.31 -1.02
C PRO A 24 18.27 -1.99 -0.42
N ALA A 25 19.58 -1.92 -0.21
CA ALA A 25 20.23 -0.78 0.44
C ALA A 25 19.92 0.59 -0.23
N PRO A 26 19.83 0.70 -1.57
CA PRO A 26 19.44 1.97 -2.21
C PRO A 26 18.05 2.44 -1.79
N LEU A 27 17.06 1.53 -1.71
CA LEU A 27 15.71 1.86 -1.26
C LEU A 27 15.69 2.22 0.22
N LYS A 28 16.39 1.45 1.07
CA LYS A 28 16.47 1.74 2.52
C LYS A 28 17.07 3.14 2.81
N ARG A 29 17.98 3.64 1.97
CA ARG A 29 18.52 5.00 2.08
C ARG A 29 17.50 6.10 1.73
N MET A 30 16.48 5.78 0.93
CA MET A 30 15.41 6.71 0.58
C MET A 30 14.34 6.80 1.67
N LEU A 31 14.22 5.77 2.51
CA LEU A 31 13.32 5.70 3.66
C LEU A 31 13.85 6.54 4.83
N VAL A 32 13.85 7.86 4.66
CA VAL A 32 14.30 8.80 5.69
C VAL A 32 13.10 9.17 6.58
N PRO A 33 13.21 9.00 7.91
CA PRO A 33 12.15 9.40 8.84
C PRO A 33 11.72 10.85 8.69
N ASN A 34 10.44 11.13 8.96
CA ASN A 34 9.85 12.48 8.95
C ASN A 34 9.88 13.22 7.61
N LYS A 35 10.24 12.56 6.51
CA LYS A 35 10.08 13.13 5.16
C LYS A 35 8.67 12.97 4.60
N MET A 36 7.93 11.96 5.07
CA MET A 36 6.66 11.52 4.50
C MET A 36 5.58 11.64 5.58
N GLN A 37 4.38 12.07 5.19
CA GLN A 37 3.27 12.25 6.12
C GLN A 37 2.49 10.95 6.33
N HIS A 38 2.47 10.09 5.30
CA HIS A 38 1.73 8.84 5.31
C HIS A 38 2.57 7.69 4.74
N VAL A 39 2.38 6.50 5.31
CA VAL A 39 2.85 5.22 4.76
C VAL A 39 1.64 4.33 4.55
N ILE A 40 1.52 3.79 3.35
CA ILE A 40 0.50 2.81 2.97
C ILE A 40 1.21 1.51 2.64
N CYS A 41 0.84 0.43 3.35
CA CYS A 41 1.36 -0.91 3.16
C CYS A 41 0.25 -1.85 2.67
N THR A 42 0.51 -2.58 1.59
CA THR A 42 -0.43 -3.59 1.05
C THR A 42 -0.43 -4.91 1.82
N GLY A 43 0.41 -5.08 2.85
CA GLY A 43 0.49 -6.30 3.67
C GLY A 43 1.64 -7.22 3.28
N ASN A 44 1.62 -8.46 3.78
CA ASN A 44 2.70 -9.45 3.65
C ASN A 44 4.03 -8.93 4.26
N ILE A 45 3.95 -8.49 5.52
CA ILE A 45 5.05 -7.92 6.30
C ILE A 45 5.20 -8.63 7.64
N SER A 46 6.42 -8.65 8.18
CA SER A 46 6.65 -9.11 9.56
C SER A 46 6.37 -8.03 10.60
N THR A 47 6.26 -8.45 11.85
CA THR A 47 6.14 -7.54 13.02
C THR A 47 7.31 -6.56 13.11
N GLU A 48 8.53 -6.98 12.79
CA GLU A 48 9.71 -6.10 12.80
C GLU A 48 9.61 -5.03 11.69
N MET A 49 9.16 -5.42 10.50
CA MET A 49 8.94 -4.47 9.40
C MET A 49 7.84 -3.47 9.75
N TYR A 50 6.77 -3.92 10.41
CA TYR A 50 5.72 -3.03 10.90
C TYR A 50 6.28 -1.94 11.81
N GLU A 51 7.09 -2.32 12.79
CA GLU A 51 7.72 -1.35 13.70
C GLU A 51 8.70 -0.42 12.96
N GLU A 52 9.47 -0.92 11.98
CA GLU A 52 10.31 -0.06 11.13
C GLU A 52 9.45 0.99 10.39
N LEU A 53 8.35 0.59 9.76
CA LEU A 53 7.45 1.50 9.03
C LEU A 53 6.84 2.57 9.94
N ARG A 54 6.52 2.21 11.19
CA ARG A 54 5.99 3.14 12.20
C ARG A 54 6.95 4.27 12.54
N THR A 55 8.26 4.06 12.36
CA THR A 55 9.26 5.12 12.57
C THR A 55 9.38 6.09 11.39
N LEU A 56 8.87 5.73 10.21
CA LEU A 56 9.06 6.53 8.99
C LEU A 56 8.10 7.73 8.90
N ALA A 57 6.85 7.54 9.35
CA ALA A 57 5.80 8.55 9.24
C ALA A 57 4.82 8.49 10.43
N PRO A 58 4.17 9.61 10.76
CA PRO A 58 3.18 9.65 11.84
C PRO A 58 1.91 8.84 11.51
N ASN A 59 1.54 8.72 10.23
CA ASN A 59 0.37 7.97 9.79
C ASN A 59 0.82 6.72 9.03
N VAL A 60 0.58 5.55 9.59
CA VAL A 60 0.87 4.26 8.95
C VAL A 60 -0.44 3.49 8.77
N HIS A 61 -0.69 3.05 7.54
CA HIS A 61 -1.90 2.37 7.12
C HIS A 61 -1.53 1.04 6.49
N ILE A 62 -2.10 -0.05 7.02
CA ILE A 62 -1.75 -1.40 6.59
C ILE A 62 -3.02 -2.20 6.42
N VAL A 63 -3.00 -3.10 5.45
CA VAL A 63 -4.03 -4.11 5.24
C VAL A 63 -3.44 -5.50 5.34
N ALA A 64 -4.28 -6.48 5.67
CA ALA A 64 -3.88 -7.88 5.78
C ALA A 64 -3.56 -8.46 4.40
N GLY A 65 -2.33 -8.94 4.25
CA GLY A 65 -1.89 -9.86 3.22
C GLY A 65 -2.32 -11.30 3.51
N ASP A 66 -2.18 -12.15 2.51
CA ASP A 66 -2.52 -13.58 2.60
C ASP A 66 -1.50 -14.41 3.39
N PHE A 67 -0.30 -13.87 3.63
CA PHE A 67 0.76 -14.50 4.43
C PHE A 67 1.03 -13.78 5.77
N ASP A 68 0.24 -12.77 6.13
CA ASP A 68 0.40 -12.12 7.44
C ASP A 68 -0.05 -13.06 8.57
N THR A 69 0.74 -13.12 9.65
CA THR A 69 0.47 -14.01 10.78
C THR A 69 -0.67 -13.48 11.65
N THR A 70 -1.37 -14.38 12.34
CA THR A 70 -2.52 -14.05 13.20
C THR A 70 -2.17 -13.21 14.43
N GLU A 71 -0.89 -12.95 14.68
CA GLU A 71 -0.42 -12.12 15.80
C GLU A 71 -0.71 -10.64 15.58
N MET A 72 -0.83 -10.20 14.32
CA MET A 72 -1.19 -8.83 13.96
C MET A 72 -2.51 -8.82 13.17
N VAL A 73 -3.57 -8.32 13.80
CA VAL A 73 -4.89 -8.24 13.17
C VAL A 73 -4.96 -6.96 12.32
N PHE A 74 -4.55 -7.07 11.05
CA PHE A 74 -4.72 -6.01 10.07
C PHE A 74 -6.11 -6.11 9.40
N PRO A 75 -6.73 -4.97 9.03
CA PRO A 75 -7.99 -5.00 8.29
C PRO A 75 -7.77 -5.49 6.85
N GLU A 76 -8.71 -6.23 6.27
CA GLU A 76 -8.61 -6.66 4.85
C GLU A 76 -8.60 -5.48 3.86
N THR A 77 -9.30 -4.40 4.22
CA THR A 77 -9.42 -3.20 3.41
C THR A 77 -9.31 -1.97 4.29
N ARG A 78 -8.74 -0.89 3.75
CA ARG A 78 -8.62 0.39 4.44
C ARG A 78 -8.94 1.52 3.48
N VAL A 79 -9.65 2.55 3.96
CA VAL A 79 -9.83 3.80 3.21
C VAL A 79 -9.15 4.91 4.00
N VAL A 80 -8.33 5.70 3.31
CA VAL A 80 -7.55 6.80 3.87
C VAL A 80 -7.86 8.06 3.08
N GLN A 81 -8.05 9.19 3.77
CA GLN A 81 -8.19 10.50 3.15
C GLN A 81 -6.83 11.20 3.17
N VAL A 82 -6.30 11.57 2.00
CA VAL A 82 -5.07 12.36 1.87
C VAL A 82 -5.39 13.55 0.96
N GLY A 83 -5.31 14.77 1.50
CA GLY A 83 -5.80 15.97 0.84
C GLY A 83 -7.24 15.81 0.35
N ALA A 84 -7.44 16.02 -0.96
CA ALA A 84 -8.74 15.86 -1.61
C ALA A 84 -9.05 14.42 -2.06
N PHE A 85 -8.10 13.50 -1.99
CA PHE A 85 -8.24 12.15 -2.52
C PHE A 85 -8.60 11.12 -1.45
N ARG A 86 -9.59 10.28 -1.78
CA ARG A 86 -9.89 9.05 -1.04
C ARG A 86 -9.07 7.93 -1.63
N ILE A 87 -8.22 7.31 -0.82
CA ILE A 87 -7.34 6.22 -1.20
C ILE A 87 -7.85 4.94 -0.56
N GLY A 88 -8.25 3.96 -1.37
CA GLY A 88 -8.59 2.62 -0.92
C GLY A 88 -7.37 1.72 -1.01
N VAL A 89 -7.15 0.91 0.01
CA VAL A 89 -6.02 -0.01 0.11
C VAL A 89 -6.59 -1.40 0.32
N VAL A 90 -6.10 -2.34 -0.48
CA VAL A 90 -6.40 -3.77 -0.38
C VAL A 90 -5.11 -4.54 -0.66
N HIS A 91 -5.00 -5.78 -0.18
CA HIS A 91 -3.83 -6.58 -0.55
C HIS A 91 -3.88 -7.00 -2.02
N GLY A 92 -5.04 -7.40 -2.51
CA GLY A 92 -5.24 -7.77 -3.92
C GLY A 92 -5.50 -9.27 -4.13
N HIS A 93 -5.18 -10.13 -3.16
CA HIS A 93 -5.56 -11.56 -3.21
C HIS A 93 -7.08 -11.74 -3.27
N GLN A 94 -7.85 -10.78 -2.72
CA GLN A 94 -9.31 -10.75 -2.76
C GLN A 94 -9.89 -10.26 -4.10
N VAL A 95 -9.07 -9.67 -4.98
CA VAL A 95 -9.52 -9.07 -6.24
C VAL A 95 -9.43 -10.13 -7.34
N LEU A 96 -10.57 -10.77 -7.61
CA LEU A 96 -10.67 -11.87 -8.59
C LEU A 96 -11.41 -11.42 -9.87
N PRO A 97 -10.93 -11.81 -11.06
CA PRO A 97 -9.65 -12.48 -11.33
C PRO A 97 -8.45 -11.59 -11.04
N TRP A 98 -7.32 -12.18 -10.66
CA TRP A 98 -6.08 -11.43 -10.46
C TRP A 98 -5.67 -10.70 -11.76
N LYS A 99 -5.06 -9.52 -11.63
CA LYS A 99 -4.65 -8.65 -12.75
C LYS A 99 -5.81 -8.17 -13.64
N SER A 100 -7.06 -8.37 -13.25
CA SER A 100 -8.22 -7.84 -13.97
C SER A 100 -8.47 -6.38 -13.57
N GLN A 101 -8.29 -5.47 -14.52
CA GLN A 101 -8.62 -4.05 -14.34
C GLN A 101 -10.11 -3.86 -14.01
N ASP A 102 -11.00 -4.67 -14.59
CA ASP A 102 -12.44 -4.66 -14.25
C ASP A 102 -12.70 -5.08 -12.80
N ALA A 103 -11.95 -6.06 -12.29
CA ALA A 103 -12.08 -6.48 -10.89
C ALA A 103 -11.59 -5.39 -9.94
N ALA A 104 -10.46 -4.74 -10.26
CA ALA A 104 -9.97 -3.59 -9.53
C ALA A 104 -10.98 -2.42 -9.57
N ALA A 105 -11.58 -2.13 -10.73
CA ALA A 105 -12.62 -1.12 -10.91
C ALA A 105 -13.83 -1.39 -10.00
N ARG A 106 -14.30 -2.64 -9.95
CA ARG A 106 -15.40 -3.05 -9.05
C ARG A 106 -15.04 -2.84 -7.58
N MET A 107 -13.82 -3.22 -7.17
CA MET A 107 -13.35 -3.03 -5.80
C MET A 107 -13.30 -1.53 -5.43
N ARG A 108 -12.76 -0.70 -6.33
CA ARG A 108 -12.72 0.76 -6.17
C ARG A 108 -14.11 1.37 -6.02
N ARG A 109 -15.08 0.93 -6.84
CA ARG A 109 -16.49 1.38 -6.74
C ARG A 109 -17.12 0.93 -5.42
N LYS A 110 -16.86 -0.31 -4.98
CA LYS A 110 -17.32 -0.84 -3.69
C LYS A 110 -16.81 -0.01 -2.50
N LEU A 111 -15.53 0.38 -2.53
CA LEU A 111 -14.93 1.20 -1.47
C LEU A 111 -15.24 2.70 -1.61
N ASN A 112 -15.78 3.12 -2.76
CA ASN A 112 -16.05 4.51 -3.10
C ASN A 112 -14.83 5.43 -2.89
N VAL A 113 -13.75 5.13 -3.62
CA VAL A 113 -12.44 5.82 -3.52
C VAL A 113 -11.97 6.37 -4.86
N ASP A 114 -11.12 7.39 -4.88
CA ASP A 114 -10.58 8.00 -6.10
C ASP A 114 -9.30 7.30 -6.59
N ILE A 115 -8.55 6.71 -5.66
CA ILE A 115 -7.34 5.94 -5.94
C ILE A 115 -7.49 4.58 -5.27
N LEU A 116 -7.20 3.51 -6.00
CA LEU A 116 -7.11 2.15 -5.44
C LEU A 116 -5.64 1.72 -5.44
N ILE A 117 -5.18 1.25 -4.29
CA ILE A 117 -3.86 0.65 -4.11
C ILE A 117 -4.07 -0.85 -3.85
N SER A 118 -3.37 -1.69 -4.61
CA SER A 118 -3.33 -3.14 -4.42
C SER A 118 -1.92 -3.68 -4.59
N GLY A 119 -1.57 -4.77 -3.93
CA GLY A 119 -0.33 -5.52 -4.16
C GLY A 119 -0.59 -6.86 -4.86
N HIS A 120 -0.08 -7.92 -4.25
CA HIS A 120 -0.22 -9.35 -4.58
C HIS A 120 0.46 -9.80 -5.88
N THR A 121 0.48 -8.98 -6.93
CA THR A 121 1.04 -9.38 -8.24
C THR A 121 2.57 -9.27 -8.31
N HIS A 122 3.19 -8.55 -7.37
CA HIS A 122 4.62 -8.19 -7.35
C HIS A 122 5.08 -7.51 -8.66
N GLN A 123 4.17 -6.78 -9.32
CA GLN A 123 4.44 -6.04 -10.56
C GLN A 123 4.01 -4.60 -10.36
N ASN A 124 4.99 -3.71 -10.32
CA ASN A 124 4.74 -2.28 -10.20
C ASN A 124 3.92 -1.80 -11.41
N GLU A 125 2.79 -1.16 -11.12
CA GLU A 125 1.86 -0.66 -12.13
C GLU A 125 1.19 0.63 -11.65
N VAL A 126 1.09 1.62 -12.53
CA VAL A 126 0.32 2.84 -12.30
C VAL A 126 -0.57 3.06 -13.51
N THR A 127 -1.86 2.80 -13.35
CA THR A 127 -2.82 2.82 -14.45
C THR A 127 -3.93 3.82 -14.17
N LEU A 128 -4.17 4.71 -15.14
CA LEU A 128 -5.35 5.56 -15.16
C LEU A 128 -6.47 4.79 -15.88
N LEU A 129 -7.56 4.53 -15.15
CA LEU A 129 -8.71 3.78 -15.65
C LEU A 129 -9.92 4.71 -15.78
N ASP A 130 -10.73 4.49 -16.81
CA ASP A 130 -11.92 5.29 -17.16
C ASP A 130 -11.67 6.81 -17.13
N GLU A 131 -10.45 7.25 -17.47
CA GLU A 131 -9.97 8.64 -17.46
C GLU A 131 -10.20 9.43 -16.15
N SER A 132 -10.54 8.75 -15.05
CA SER A 132 -11.09 9.39 -13.85
C SER A 132 -10.55 8.87 -12.54
N TYR A 133 -9.91 7.69 -12.51
CA TYR A 133 -9.35 7.14 -11.27
C TYR A 133 -8.05 6.39 -11.49
N TYR A 134 -7.22 6.36 -10.46
CA TYR A 134 -5.92 5.69 -10.50
C TYR A 134 -5.98 4.33 -9.80
N HIS A 135 -5.35 3.34 -10.42
CA HIS A 135 -5.01 2.07 -9.81
C HIS A 135 -3.49 1.97 -9.71
N ILE A 136 -2.98 1.72 -8.50
CA ILE A 136 -1.55 1.67 -8.20
C ILE A 136 -1.21 0.33 -7.57
N ASN A 137 -0.14 -0.28 -8.07
CA ASN A 137 0.50 -1.43 -7.48
C ASN A 137 1.98 -1.10 -7.24
N PRO A 138 2.43 -1.05 -5.96
CA PRO A 138 3.80 -0.66 -5.63
C PRO A 138 4.83 -1.71 -6.08
#